data_AF-A0A950U1T8-F1
#
_entry.id   AF-A0A950U1T8-F1
#
_cell.length_a   1.000
_cell.length_b   1.000
_cell.length_c   1.000
_cell.angle_alpha   90.00
_cell.angle_beta   90.00
_cell.angle_gamma   90.00
#
_symmetry.space_group_name_H-M   'P 1'
#
loop_
_entity.id
_entity.type
_entity.pdbx_description
1 polymer ?
#
loop_
_entity_poly.entity_id
_entity_poly.type
_entity_poly.pdbx_seq_one_letter_code
_entity_poly.pdbx_strand_id
1 'polypeptide(L)'
;MKIRLLRTSRLALGIAVLGVLAVGAPALPSAGAATTPSSPSGPAAASGVNVSGSPYWTGWDIVRGVALTHPTTPGAQPGGYVLDAWGGIHEFGGAPPMASSHYTPRSATSHNIGLEGDDAGGVTMNSSARTFVFPVGASLTRQPSTACDDTSRFGIPTRAISFDPMPVVVNNVNQYQVNGAVMDAWGGIHPFCNSTETINTAGAPWWGNPAWQIAYGLAILPGGTGGFTLDGWGGVHAWGKAQLATPPDTYWGPRAGVKAWNIARGVAIDGTGSPTQLGNGVVVDGWGGLHTFTYTTLP
;
A
#
# COMPACT_ATOMS: atom_id res chain seq x y z
N MET A 1 65.08 -5.51 40.63
CA MET A 1 65.17 -4.08 40.24
C MET A 1 65.61 -3.97 38.78
N LYS A 2 64.67 -3.69 37.87
CA LYS A 2 64.84 -2.88 36.64
C LYS A 2 63.45 -2.68 36.01
N ILE A 3 63.12 -1.42 35.80
CA ILE A 3 61.82 -0.85 35.39
C ILE A 3 61.87 -0.54 33.88
N ARG A 4 60.68 -0.43 33.27
CA ARG A 4 60.30 0.29 32.01
C ARG A 4 59.99 -0.64 30.82
N LEU A 5 58.97 -0.43 29.99
CA LEU A 5 58.10 0.74 29.75
C LEU A 5 56.76 0.27 29.12
N LEU A 6 55.62 0.82 29.56
CA LEU A 6 54.33 0.68 28.86
C LEU A 6 54.36 1.42 27.51
N ARG A 7 53.84 0.80 26.44
CA ARG A 7 53.42 1.51 25.22
C ARG A 7 51.90 1.61 25.21
N THR A 8 51.39 2.83 25.35
CA THR A 8 50.01 3.20 25.02
C THR A 8 49.94 3.53 23.52
N SER A 9 49.20 2.75 22.75
CA SER A 9 48.84 3.10 21.37
C SER A 9 47.57 3.95 21.39
N ARG A 10 47.71 5.25 21.12
CA ARG A 10 46.60 6.13 20.75
C ARG A 10 46.26 5.86 19.29
N LEU A 11 45.03 5.41 19.02
CA LEU A 11 44.48 5.34 17.67
C LEU A 11 44.04 6.76 17.30
N ALA A 12 44.74 7.39 16.34
CA ALA A 12 44.32 8.66 15.76
C ALA A 12 43.26 8.36 14.68
N LEU A 13 42.03 8.80 14.91
CA LEU A 13 40.95 8.77 13.92
C LEU A 13 41.14 9.98 12.99
N GLY A 14 41.74 9.77 11.82
CA GLY A 14 41.84 10.77 10.77
C GLY A 14 40.47 11.00 10.13
N ILE A 15 39.91 12.19 10.31
CA ILE A 15 38.72 12.64 9.56
C ILE A 15 39.18 12.99 8.15
N ALA A 16 38.88 12.11 7.19
CA ALA A 16 38.99 12.43 5.78
C ALA A 16 37.74 13.20 5.35
N VAL A 17 37.89 14.50 5.12
CA VAL A 17 36.89 15.31 4.41
C VAL A 17 36.91 14.86 2.95
N LEU A 18 35.97 14.00 2.57
CA LEU A 18 35.78 13.62 1.18
C LEU A 18 35.02 14.74 0.47
N GLY A 19 35.72 15.46 -0.42
CA GLY A 19 35.14 16.50 -1.25
C GLY A 19 34.00 15.94 -2.10
N VAL A 20 32.86 16.62 -2.06
CA VAL A 20 31.72 16.36 -2.93
C VAL A 20 32.12 16.77 -4.36
N LEU A 21 32.54 15.80 -5.16
CA LEU A 21 32.49 15.95 -6.62
C LEU A 21 31.02 15.78 -7.04
N ALA A 22 30.38 16.90 -7.37
CA ALA A 22 29.13 16.91 -8.10
C ALA A 22 29.40 16.32 -9.50
N VAL A 23 29.19 15.01 -9.65
CA VAL A 23 29.12 14.39 -10.97
C VAL A 23 27.73 14.72 -11.50
N GLY A 24 27.68 15.54 -12.55
CA GLY A 24 26.45 15.90 -13.23
C GLY A 24 25.68 14.64 -13.60
N ALA A 25 24.43 14.55 -13.12
CA ALA A 25 23.53 13.49 -13.52
C ALA A 25 23.39 13.56 -15.06
N PRO A 26 23.66 12.48 -15.81
CA PRO A 26 23.28 12.46 -17.21
C PRO A 26 21.77 12.64 -17.27
N ALA A 27 21.29 13.57 -18.08
CA ALA A 27 19.88 13.69 -18.40
C ALA A 27 19.43 12.35 -19.00
N LEU A 28 18.76 11.54 -18.20
CA LEU A 28 18.10 10.33 -18.67
C LEU A 28 16.78 10.76 -19.34
N PRO A 29 16.44 10.20 -20.50
CA PRO A 29 15.24 10.59 -21.23
C PRO A 29 14.04 10.47 -20.29
N SER A 30 13.18 11.49 -20.27
CA SER A 30 11.89 11.39 -19.59
C SER A 30 11.27 10.07 -20.01
N ALA A 31 10.89 9.22 -19.06
CA ALA A 31 9.91 8.19 -19.35
C ALA A 31 8.67 8.97 -19.82
N GLY A 32 8.54 9.09 -21.14
CA GLY A 32 7.41 9.76 -21.75
C GLY A 32 6.17 9.08 -21.20
N ALA A 33 5.20 9.89 -20.81
CA ALA A 33 3.81 9.44 -20.75
C ALA A 33 3.59 8.58 -22.01
N ALA A 34 3.41 7.29 -21.83
CA ALA A 34 3.10 6.41 -22.94
C ALA A 34 1.75 6.87 -23.45
N THR A 35 1.76 7.62 -24.55
CA THR A 35 0.57 7.87 -25.34
C THR A 35 -0.01 6.51 -25.73
N THR A 36 -1.25 6.28 -25.31
CA THR A 36 -2.13 5.17 -25.65
C THR A 36 -1.97 4.65 -27.08
N PRO A 37 -2.04 3.32 -27.31
CA PRO A 37 -2.81 2.82 -28.44
C PRO A 37 -4.29 2.84 -28.03
N SER A 38 -5.07 3.71 -28.65
CA SER A 38 -6.53 3.67 -28.62
C SER A 38 -7.03 2.29 -29.08
N SER A 39 -7.78 1.59 -28.24
CA SER A 39 -8.71 0.53 -28.68
C SER A 39 -10.16 1.02 -28.56
N PRO A 40 -11.05 0.61 -29.47
CA PRO A 40 -12.28 1.34 -29.75
C PRO A 40 -13.46 0.82 -28.91
N SER A 41 -13.86 1.55 -27.87
CA SER A 41 -15.22 1.48 -27.29
C SER A 41 -15.43 2.53 -26.18
N GLY A 42 -15.85 3.74 -26.56
CA GLY A 42 -16.35 4.79 -25.65
C GLY A 42 -15.34 5.35 -24.61
N PRO A 43 -15.63 6.50 -23.97
CA PRO A 43 -14.88 6.89 -22.79
C PRO A 43 -15.23 5.90 -21.68
N ALA A 44 -14.27 5.06 -21.27
CA ALA A 44 -14.36 4.37 -19.99
C ALA A 44 -14.67 5.43 -18.93
N ALA A 45 -15.69 5.19 -18.09
CA ALA A 45 -15.99 6.10 -17.00
C ALA A 45 -14.73 6.21 -16.13
N ALA A 46 -14.08 7.38 -16.17
CA ALA A 46 -12.90 7.64 -15.36
C ALA A 46 -13.28 7.42 -13.90
N SER A 47 -12.46 6.66 -13.18
CA SER A 47 -12.63 6.45 -11.75
C SER A 47 -12.84 7.78 -11.02
N GLY A 48 -13.71 7.79 -10.02
CA GLY A 48 -14.03 8.96 -9.21
C GLY A 48 -12.99 9.30 -8.15
N VAL A 49 -11.84 8.62 -8.10
CA VAL A 49 -10.77 8.95 -7.15
C VAL A 49 -10.23 10.36 -7.43
N ASN A 50 -10.29 11.24 -6.43
CA ASN A 50 -9.67 12.55 -6.51
C ASN A 50 -8.18 12.42 -6.19
N VAL A 51 -7.31 12.52 -7.21
CA VAL A 51 -5.85 12.38 -7.05
C VAL A 51 -5.11 13.71 -6.85
N SER A 52 -5.84 14.82 -6.69
CA SER A 52 -5.22 16.13 -6.52
C SER A 52 -4.32 16.21 -5.29
N GLY A 53 -3.17 16.87 -5.41
CA GLY A 53 -2.22 17.02 -4.31
C GLY A 53 -1.42 15.77 -3.94
N SER A 54 -1.54 14.66 -4.69
CA SER A 54 -0.74 13.45 -4.43
C SER A 54 0.76 13.75 -4.44
N PRO A 55 1.53 13.23 -3.46
CA PRO A 55 2.97 13.41 -3.46
C PRO A 55 3.62 12.61 -4.60
N TYR A 56 4.77 13.10 -5.06
CA TYR A 56 5.56 12.43 -6.08
C TYR A 56 7.06 12.64 -5.86
N TRP A 57 7.81 11.55 -5.82
CA TRP A 57 9.26 11.52 -5.62
C TRP A 57 9.93 10.99 -6.87
N THR A 58 10.23 11.91 -7.79
CA THR A 58 10.81 11.57 -9.09
C THR A 58 12.08 10.72 -8.95
N GLY A 59 12.04 9.51 -9.52
CA GLY A 59 13.19 8.61 -9.54
C GLY A 59 13.46 7.87 -8.23
N TRP A 60 12.64 8.07 -7.19
CA TRP A 60 12.88 7.46 -5.87
C TRP A 60 11.80 6.46 -5.52
N ASP A 61 12.16 5.18 -5.55
CA ASP A 61 11.30 4.07 -5.11
C ASP A 61 11.16 4.04 -3.58
N ILE A 62 10.38 4.98 -3.06
CA ILE A 62 10.16 5.20 -1.64
C ILE A 62 8.73 4.86 -1.20
N VAL A 63 7.75 4.86 -2.09
CA VAL A 63 6.36 4.59 -1.71
C VAL A 63 6.18 3.14 -1.31
N ARG A 64 5.30 2.89 -0.34
CA ARG A 64 5.03 1.55 0.21
C ARG A 64 3.57 1.19 0.26
N GLY A 65 2.66 2.14 0.09
CA GLY A 65 1.25 1.82 0.03
C GLY A 65 0.38 3.03 -0.19
N VAL A 66 -0.89 2.75 -0.43
CA VAL A 66 -1.96 3.73 -0.58
C VAL A 66 -3.17 3.23 0.19
N ALA A 67 -3.94 4.13 0.77
CA ALA A 67 -5.26 3.84 1.31
C ALA A 67 -6.25 4.90 0.82
N LEU A 68 -7.48 4.48 0.51
CA LEU A 68 -8.56 5.37 0.08
C LEU A 68 -9.53 5.60 1.23
N THR A 69 -10.12 6.79 1.27
CA THR A 69 -11.27 7.10 2.11
C THR A 69 -12.52 6.37 1.61
N HIS A 70 -13.48 6.13 2.49
CA HIS A 70 -14.75 5.45 2.24
C HIS A 70 -15.93 6.44 2.37
N PRO A 71 -16.06 7.42 1.46
CA PRO A 71 -17.09 8.44 1.57
C PRO A 71 -18.49 7.82 1.53
N THR A 72 -19.28 8.07 2.57
CA THR A 72 -20.66 7.56 2.69
C THR A 72 -21.69 8.47 2.01
N THR A 73 -21.27 9.67 1.57
CA THR A 73 -22.14 10.61 0.86
C THR A 73 -22.21 10.22 -0.62
N PRO A 74 -23.40 9.99 -1.20
CA PRO A 74 -23.53 9.66 -2.61
C PRO A 74 -22.86 10.70 -3.51
N GLY A 75 -22.00 10.24 -4.42
CA GLY A 75 -21.29 11.09 -5.37
C GLY A 75 -20.07 11.84 -4.81
N ALA A 76 -19.74 11.69 -3.52
CA ALA A 76 -18.45 12.15 -3.02
C ALA A 76 -17.32 11.31 -3.63
N GLN A 77 -16.25 12.00 -4.02
CA GLN A 77 -15.05 11.40 -4.59
C GLN A 77 -14.13 10.95 -3.46
N PRO A 78 -13.63 9.70 -3.46
CA PRO A 78 -12.64 9.28 -2.49
C PRO A 78 -11.30 9.98 -2.76
N GLY A 79 -10.69 10.54 -1.71
CA GLY A 79 -9.27 10.89 -1.65
C GLY A 79 -8.49 9.79 -0.93
N GLY A 80 -7.34 10.13 -0.34
CA GLY A 80 -6.65 9.14 0.48
C GLY A 80 -5.28 9.56 0.98
N TYR A 81 -4.47 8.55 1.25
CA TYR A 81 -3.15 8.68 1.84
C TYR A 81 -2.13 7.84 1.08
N VAL A 82 -0.95 8.39 0.82
CA VAL A 82 0.22 7.67 0.32
C VAL A 82 1.23 7.51 1.45
N LEU A 83 1.73 6.30 1.66
CA LEU A 83 2.76 5.97 2.65
C LEU A 83 4.14 5.90 1.99
N ASP A 84 5.11 6.58 2.57
CA ASP A 84 6.53 6.42 2.25
C ASP A 84 7.23 5.38 3.14
N ALA A 85 8.41 4.91 2.70
CA ALA A 85 9.16 3.87 3.39
C ALA A 85 9.66 4.24 4.79
N TRP A 86 9.77 5.53 5.09
CA TRP A 86 10.16 6.03 6.40
C TRP A 86 8.97 6.14 7.34
N GLY A 87 7.74 5.85 6.88
CA GLY A 87 6.54 5.98 7.70
C GLY A 87 5.89 7.37 7.67
N GLY A 88 6.34 8.24 6.77
CA GLY A 88 5.60 9.45 6.46
C GLY A 88 4.34 9.08 5.67
N ILE A 89 3.21 9.66 6.06
CA ILE A 89 1.94 9.48 5.39
C ILE A 89 1.54 10.84 4.84
N HIS A 90 1.09 10.87 3.59
CA HIS A 90 0.85 12.09 2.83
C HIS A 90 -0.57 12.07 2.27
N GLU A 91 -1.37 13.06 2.65
CA GLU A 91 -2.77 13.18 2.22
C GLU A 91 -2.88 13.62 0.75
N PHE A 92 -3.92 13.16 0.08
CA PHE A 92 -4.32 13.62 -1.24
C PHE A 92 -5.84 13.67 -1.39
N GLY A 93 -6.33 14.36 -2.41
CA GLY A 93 -7.74 14.30 -2.80
C GLY A 93 -8.72 14.92 -1.82
N GLY A 94 -8.24 15.72 -0.87
CA GLY A 94 -9.06 16.27 0.21
C GLY A 94 -9.25 15.31 1.40
N ALA A 95 -8.44 14.25 1.49
CA ALA A 95 -8.40 13.42 2.70
C ALA A 95 -8.13 14.28 3.94
N PRO A 96 -8.77 13.96 5.10
CA PRO A 96 -8.56 14.74 6.30
C PRO A 96 -7.10 14.68 6.79
N PRO A 97 -6.59 15.74 7.42
CA PRO A 97 -5.23 15.74 7.93
C PRO A 97 -5.04 14.75 9.08
N MET A 98 -3.90 14.08 9.11
CA MET A 98 -3.53 13.20 10.21
C MET A 98 -2.92 13.97 11.37
N ALA A 99 -3.14 13.50 12.61
CA ALA A 99 -2.51 14.10 13.78
C ALA A 99 -1.07 13.62 14.01
N SER A 100 -0.73 12.38 13.61
CA SER A 100 0.62 11.83 13.76
C SER A 100 0.79 10.52 12.99
N SER A 101 2.04 10.19 12.61
CA SER A 101 2.42 8.87 12.09
C SER A 101 3.66 8.31 12.81
N HIS A 102 3.88 7.00 12.71
CA HIS A 102 5.14 6.39 13.14
C HIS A 102 6.23 6.63 12.10
N TYR A 103 6.96 7.74 12.26
CA TYR A 103 8.00 8.17 11.33
C TYR A 103 9.42 7.84 11.83
N THR A 104 10.18 7.11 11.02
CA THR A 104 11.56 6.68 11.27
C THR A 104 12.47 7.24 10.17
N PRO A 105 12.91 8.50 10.28
CA PRO A 105 13.63 9.17 9.20
C PRO A 105 14.89 8.40 8.81
N ARG A 106 15.08 8.24 7.49
CA ARG A 106 16.21 7.49 6.88
C ARG A 106 16.21 5.98 7.15
N SER A 107 15.12 5.44 7.70
CA SER A 107 14.97 4.01 7.98
C SER A 107 13.77 3.47 7.21
N ALA A 108 14.01 2.65 6.18
CA ALA A 108 12.96 2.10 5.33
C ALA A 108 12.21 0.92 5.99
N THR A 109 11.52 1.18 7.11
CA THR A 109 10.86 0.13 7.90
C THR A 109 9.41 -0.11 7.49
N SER A 110 8.73 0.90 6.97
CA SER A 110 7.31 0.81 6.60
C SER A 110 7.14 0.01 5.31
N HIS A 111 6.09 -0.79 5.24
CA HIS A 111 5.81 -1.71 4.14
C HIS A 111 4.41 -1.54 3.55
N ASN A 112 3.43 -1.13 4.34
CA ASN A 112 2.08 -0.89 3.84
C ASN A 112 1.24 -0.04 4.82
N ILE A 113 0.08 0.42 4.36
CA ILE A 113 -0.88 1.24 5.10
C ILE A 113 -2.28 0.66 4.88
N GLY A 114 -3.06 0.54 5.95
CA GLY A 114 -4.48 0.22 5.89
C GLY A 114 -5.27 1.32 6.60
N LEU A 115 -6.32 1.83 5.94
CA LEU A 115 -7.28 2.74 6.55
C LEU A 115 -8.52 1.94 6.95
N GLU A 116 -9.12 2.33 8.07
CA GLU A 116 -10.33 1.71 8.55
C GLU A 116 -11.58 2.33 7.91
N GLY A 117 -12.67 1.56 7.83
CA GLY A 117 -13.87 1.97 7.06
C GLY A 117 -14.65 3.19 7.59
N ASP A 118 -14.32 3.70 8.79
CA ASP A 118 -14.86 4.98 9.29
C ASP A 118 -13.98 6.19 8.91
N ASP A 119 -12.85 5.96 8.24
CA ASP A 119 -11.83 6.95 7.90
C ASP A 119 -11.25 7.71 9.11
N ALA A 120 -11.50 7.26 10.34
CA ALA A 120 -11.07 7.95 11.56
C ALA A 120 -9.63 7.59 11.97
N GLY A 121 -9.02 6.62 11.28
CA GLY A 121 -7.67 6.16 11.55
C GLY A 121 -7.31 4.94 10.74
N GLY A 122 -6.11 4.44 11.00
CA GLY A 122 -5.61 3.22 10.38
C GLY A 122 -4.31 2.77 11.01
N VAL A 123 -3.62 1.87 10.32
CA VAL A 123 -2.27 1.44 10.70
C VAL A 123 -1.31 1.50 9.53
N THR A 124 -0.06 1.83 9.81
CA THR A 124 1.06 1.41 8.98
C THR A 124 1.60 0.09 9.50
N MET A 125 2.23 -0.68 8.63
CA MET A 125 2.75 -2.00 8.96
C MET A 125 4.19 -2.15 8.43
N ASN A 126 5.04 -2.87 9.18
CA ASN A 126 6.37 -3.26 8.72
C ASN A 126 6.39 -4.69 8.12
N SER A 127 7.55 -5.15 7.66
CA SER A 127 7.72 -6.48 7.03
C SER A 127 7.49 -7.68 7.95
N SER A 128 7.35 -7.46 9.25
CA SER A 128 7.10 -8.51 10.27
C SER A 128 5.66 -8.46 10.79
N ALA A 129 4.74 -7.87 10.02
CA ALA A 129 3.34 -7.63 10.38
C ALA A 129 3.13 -6.77 11.64
N ARG A 130 4.17 -6.08 12.15
CA ARG A 130 4.00 -5.16 13.28
C ARG A 130 3.30 -3.89 12.80
N THR A 131 2.19 -3.55 13.44
CA THR A 131 1.35 -2.40 13.12
C THR A 131 1.66 -1.20 14.01
N PHE A 132 1.46 0.00 13.46
CA PHE A 132 1.57 1.28 14.15
C PHE A 132 0.35 2.13 13.79
N VAL A 133 -0.45 2.49 14.80
CA VAL A 133 -1.69 3.24 14.59
C VAL A 133 -1.37 4.68 14.17
N PHE A 134 -2.11 5.20 13.19
CA PHE A 134 -2.18 6.62 12.88
C PHE A 134 -3.65 7.10 13.03
N PRO A 135 -3.92 8.12 13.86
CA PRO A 135 -5.23 8.73 13.97
C PRO A 135 -5.46 9.78 12.88
N VAL A 136 -6.69 9.82 12.37
CA VAL A 136 -7.18 10.90 11.51
C VAL A 136 -7.93 11.91 12.39
N GLY A 137 -7.60 13.20 12.26
CA GLY A 137 -8.09 14.22 13.17
C GLY A 137 -7.60 14.03 14.63
N ALA A 138 -8.33 14.59 15.60
CA ALA A 138 -7.87 14.70 16.99
C ALA A 138 -8.19 13.50 17.92
N SER A 139 -8.79 12.41 17.40
CA SER A 139 -9.14 11.23 18.21
C SER A 139 -7.95 10.30 18.36
N LEU A 140 -7.39 10.17 19.56
CA LEU A 140 -6.16 9.41 19.82
C LEU A 140 -6.40 7.97 20.33
N THR A 141 -7.65 7.58 20.58
CA THR A 141 -7.95 6.29 21.22
C THR A 141 -8.49 5.31 20.20
N ARG A 142 -7.60 4.55 19.56
CA ARG A 142 -7.94 3.40 18.72
C ARG A 142 -7.22 2.14 19.22
N GLN A 143 -7.94 1.01 19.19
CA GLN A 143 -7.35 -0.28 19.53
C GLN A 143 -6.40 -0.69 18.40
N PRO A 144 -5.19 -1.19 18.72
CA PRO A 144 -4.29 -1.66 17.69
C PRO A 144 -4.86 -2.91 17.02
N SER A 145 -4.94 -2.90 15.70
CA SER A 145 -5.20 -4.12 14.93
C SER A 145 -3.98 -5.04 15.07
N THR A 146 -4.20 -6.26 15.57
CA THR A 146 -3.13 -7.25 15.70
C THR A 146 -3.23 -8.25 14.55
N ALA A 147 -2.25 -8.20 13.65
CA ALA A 147 -2.06 -9.28 12.69
C ALA A 147 -1.44 -10.48 13.42
N CYS A 148 -2.06 -11.66 13.30
CA CYS A 148 -1.50 -12.93 13.82
C CYS A 148 -0.61 -13.64 12.80
N ASP A 149 -0.18 -12.90 11.78
CA ASP A 149 0.62 -13.41 10.69
C ASP A 149 1.97 -13.95 11.19
N ASP A 150 2.21 -15.23 10.91
CA ASP A 150 3.44 -15.92 11.25
C ASP A 150 4.41 -16.01 10.07
N THR A 151 4.16 -15.34 8.94
CA THR A 151 5.01 -15.39 7.73
C THR A 151 6.48 -15.10 8.00
N SER A 152 6.77 -14.28 9.03
CA SER A 152 8.12 -14.07 9.55
C SER A 152 8.83 -15.37 10.01
N ARG A 153 8.10 -16.38 10.49
CA ARG A 153 8.59 -17.74 10.83
C ARG A 153 8.98 -18.56 9.60
N PHE A 154 8.40 -18.27 8.45
CA PHE A 154 8.74 -18.89 7.16
C PHE A 154 9.75 -18.07 6.35
N GLY A 155 10.26 -16.97 6.91
CA GLY A 155 11.20 -16.07 6.25
C GLY A 155 10.60 -15.25 5.11
N ILE A 156 9.27 -15.15 5.04
CA ILE A 156 8.55 -14.40 4.02
C ILE A 156 8.07 -13.08 4.63
N PRO A 157 8.37 -11.92 4.03
CA PRO A 157 7.92 -10.65 4.58
C PRO A 157 6.43 -10.44 4.30
N THR A 158 5.73 -9.90 5.28
CA THR A 158 4.39 -9.33 5.08
C THR A 158 4.50 -8.10 4.17
N ARG A 159 3.64 -8.01 3.16
CA ARG A 159 3.69 -6.97 2.13
C ARG A 159 2.50 -6.04 2.13
N ALA A 160 1.32 -6.52 2.49
CA ALA A 160 0.12 -5.69 2.49
C ALA A 160 -0.74 -5.93 3.73
N ILE A 161 -1.57 -4.93 4.03
CA ILE A 161 -2.61 -5.00 5.05
C ILE A 161 -3.87 -4.33 4.49
N SER A 162 -5.04 -4.90 4.76
CA SER A 162 -6.33 -4.30 4.43
C SER A 162 -7.32 -4.57 5.54
N PHE A 163 -8.10 -3.56 5.87
CA PHE A 163 -9.31 -3.73 6.68
C PHE A 163 -10.49 -4.06 5.77
N ASP A 164 -11.49 -4.72 6.34
CA ASP A 164 -12.83 -4.70 5.77
C ASP A 164 -13.46 -3.31 6.03
N PRO A 165 -13.90 -2.58 5.01
CA PRO A 165 -14.58 -1.29 5.22
C PRO A 165 -15.95 -1.43 5.89
N MET A 166 -16.53 -2.63 5.96
CA MET A 166 -17.78 -2.89 6.68
C MET A 166 -17.52 -3.12 8.18
N PRO A 167 -18.21 -2.41 9.10
CA PRO A 167 -17.99 -2.60 10.51
C PRO A 167 -18.70 -3.84 11.05
N VAL A 168 -18.14 -4.40 12.12
CA VAL A 168 -18.84 -5.32 13.01
C VAL A 168 -19.55 -4.51 14.10
N VAL A 169 -20.83 -4.78 14.34
CA VAL A 169 -21.57 -4.11 15.43
C VAL A 169 -21.41 -4.91 16.71
N VAL A 170 -20.71 -4.34 17.70
CA VAL A 170 -20.52 -4.94 19.03
C VAL A 170 -21.06 -3.96 20.08
N ASN A 171 -22.00 -4.41 20.92
CA ASN A 171 -22.61 -3.58 21.97
C ASN A 171 -23.14 -2.22 21.44
N ASN A 172 -23.76 -2.21 20.26
CA ASN A 172 -24.25 -1.02 19.55
C ASN A 172 -23.15 0.00 19.14
N VAL A 173 -21.90 -0.46 19.00
CA VAL A 173 -20.79 0.33 18.48
C VAL A 173 -20.25 -0.33 17.22
N ASN A 174 -20.09 0.44 16.15
CA ASN A 174 -19.42 0.01 14.94
C ASN A 174 -17.92 -0.13 15.21
N GLN A 175 -17.36 -1.31 14.97
CA GLN A 175 -15.93 -1.58 15.06
C GLN A 175 -15.37 -1.92 13.68
N TYR A 176 -14.45 -1.09 13.18
CA TYR A 176 -13.86 -1.23 11.85
C TYR A 176 -12.50 -1.94 11.87
N GLN A 177 -11.83 -1.97 13.03
CA GLN A 177 -10.53 -2.62 13.24
C GLN A 177 -10.61 -4.15 13.48
N VAL A 178 -11.77 -4.77 13.30
CA VAL A 178 -12.01 -6.18 13.69
C VAL A 178 -11.72 -7.13 12.53
N ASN A 179 -12.28 -6.84 11.36
CA ASN A 179 -12.17 -7.68 10.18
C ASN A 179 -11.11 -7.11 9.22
N GLY A 180 -10.39 -8.01 8.56
CA GLY A 180 -9.32 -7.69 7.63
C GLY A 180 -8.25 -8.77 7.60
N ALA A 181 -7.23 -8.55 6.78
CA ALA A 181 -6.13 -9.47 6.63
C ALA A 181 -4.82 -8.74 6.33
N VAL A 182 -3.73 -9.46 6.53
CA VAL A 182 -2.46 -9.15 5.90
C VAL A 182 -2.19 -10.11 4.75
N MET A 183 -1.24 -9.75 3.90
CA MET A 183 -0.79 -10.60 2.80
C MET A 183 0.74 -10.66 2.77
N ASP A 184 1.26 -11.86 2.56
CA ASP A 184 2.68 -12.09 2.39
C ASP A 184 3.17 -11.80 0.96
N ALA A 185 4.49 -11.81 0.76
CA ALA A 185 5.08 -11.49 -0.54
C ALA A 185 4.78 -12.49 -1.66
N TRP A 186 4.30 -13.69 -1.35
CA TRP A 186 3.84 -14.66 -2.34
C TRP A 186 2.35 -14.51 -2.67
N GLY A 187 1.61 -13.66 -1.96
CA GLY A 187 0.18 -13.48 -2.14
C GLY A 187 -0.68 -14.30 -1.18
N GLY A 188 -0.08 -15.00 -0.20
CA GLY A 188 -0.84 -15.68 0.86
C GLY A 188 -1.55 -14.67 1.74
N ILE A 189 -2.87 -14.79 1.87
CA ILE A 189 -3.73 -13.90 2.65
C ILE A 189 -4.02 -14.53 4.02
N HIS A 190 -3.74 -13.78 5.08
CA HIS A 190 -3.84 -14.21 6.48
C HIS A 190 -4.77 -13.26 7.24
N PRO A 191 -6.00 -13.68 7.60
CA PRO A 191 -6.93 -12.88 8.38
C PRO A 191 -6.35 -12.43 9.72
N PHE A 192 -6.85 -11.31 10.24
CA PHE A 192 -6.49 -10.85 11.60
C PHE A 192 -6.89 -11.87 12.67
N CYS A 193 -6.19 -11.84 13.81
CA CYS A 193 -6.43 -12.77 14.92
C CYS A 193 -7.89 -12.79 15.40
N ASN A 194 -8.49 -11.61 15.39
CA ASN A 194 -9.80 -11.30 15.92
C ASN A 194 -10.84 -11.14 14.81
N SER A 195 -10.52 -11.54 13.57
CA SER A 195 -11.50 -11.52 12.48
C SER A 195 -12.71 -12.35 12.89
N THR A 196 -13.87 -11.73 12.83
CA THR A 196 -15.15 -12.38 13.15
C THR A 196 -15.87 -12.86 11.89
N GLU A 197 -15.42 -12.40 10.72
CA GLU A 197 -15.85 -12.89 9.43
C GLU A 197 -14.82 -13.80 8.78
N THR A 198 -15.32 -14.63 7.85
CA THR A 198 -14.48 -15.39 6.93
C THR A 198 -14.20 -14.54 5.70
N ILE A 199 -12.92 -14.27 5.44
CA ILE A 199 -12.49 -13.64 4.18
C ILE A 199 -12.49 -14.69 3.07
N ASN A 200 -13.31 -14.46 2.05
CA ASN A 200 -13.43 -15.34 0.89
C ASN A 200 -12.24 -15.17 -0.07
N THR A 201 -11.16 -15.93 0.14
CA THR A 201 -9.96 -15.91 -0.69
C THR A 201 -10.05 -16.77 -1.96
N ALA A 202 -11.26 -17.19 -2.36
CA ALA A 202 -11.43 -18.04 -3.55
C ALA A 202 -10.89 -17.36 -4.81
N GLY A 203 -9.95 -18.02 -5.48
CA GLY A 203 -9.31 -17.51 -6.69
C GLY A 203 -8.25 -16.42 -6.45
N ALA A 204 -7.89 -16.11 -5.19
CA ALA A 204 -6.79 -15.20 -4.91
C ALA A 204 -5.48 -15.75 -5.48
N PRO A 205 -4.68 -14.93 -6.19
CA PRO A 205 -3.45 -15.40 -6.81
C PRO A 205 -2.39 -15.73 -5.75
N TRP A 206 -1.62 -16.77 -6.01
CA TRP A 206 -0.49 -17.17 -5.17
C TRP A 206 0.70 -17.54 -6.04
N TRP A 207 1.82 -16.86 -5.81
CA TRP A 207 3.06 -16.97 -6.57
C TRP A 207 4.15 -17.73 -5.80
N GLY A 208 3.78 -18.60 -4.86
CA GLY A 208 4.73 -19.38 -4.06
C GLY A 208 5.45 -20.51 -4.82
N ASN A 209 5.12 -20.77 -6.10
CA ASN A 209 5.82 -21.75 -6.93
C ASN A 209 6.06 -21.19 -8.36
N PRO A 210 7.30 -20.82 -8.76
CA PRO A 210 8.58 -21.09 -8.09
C PRO A 210 9.03 -19.97 -7.12
N ALA A 211 8.29 -19.76 -6.02
CA ALA A 211 8.60 -18.85 -4.91
C ALA A 211 8.89 -17.39 -5.30
N TRP A 212 8.00 -16.78 -6.08
CA TRP A 212 8.17 -15.42 -6.56
C TRP A 212 7.53 -14.38 -5.62
N GLN A 213 8.37 -13.61 -4.95
CA GLN A 213 7.96 -12.50 -4.08
C GLN A 213 7.53 -11.28 -4.89
N ILE A 214 6.30 -11.31 -5.42
CA ILE A 214 5.77 -10.30 -6.33
C ILE A 214 4.45 -9.69 -5.86
N ALA A 215 3.87 -10.14 -4.75
CA ALA A 215 2.64 -9.53 -4.22
C ALA A 215 2.99 -8.28 -3.39
N TYR A 216 2.33 -7.14 -3.68
CA TYR A 216 2.61 -5.85 -3.02
C TYR A 216 1.38 -5.18 -2.41
N GLY A 217 0.18 -5.48 -2.87
CA GLY A 217 -1.03 -4.82 -2.37
C GLY A 217 -2.20 -5.78 -2.17
N LEU A 218 -3.04 -5.48 -1.20
CA LEU A 218 -4.26 -6.18 -0.85
C LEU A 218 -5.35 -5.14 -0.60
N ALA A 219 -6.53 -5.34 -1.18
CA ALA A 219 -7.73 -4.58 -0.84
C ALA A 219 -8.90 -5.54 -0.66
N ILE A 220 -9.56 -5.51 0.49
CA ILE A 220 -10.69 -6.38 0.85
C ILE A 220 -12.01 -5.68 0.56
N LEU A 221 -12.93 -6.40 -0.09
CA LEU A 221 -14.30 -5.93 -0.30
C LEU A 221 -15.11 -5.92 1.01
N PRO A 222 -16.14 -5.06 1.11
CA PRO A 222 -17.09 -5.08 2.21
C PRO A 222 -17.58 -6.49 2.57
N GLY A 223 -17.57 -6.82 3.86
CA GLY A 223 -18.06 -8.08 4.43
C GLY A 223 -17.24 -9.30 4.03
N GLY A 224 -15.94 -9.12 3.74
CA GLY A 224 -15.01 -10.21 3.44
C GLY A 224 -15.33 -10.99 2.17
N THR A 225 -16.14 -10.44 1.26
CA THR A 225 -16.72 -11.18 0.14
C THR A 225 -15.76 -11.50 -1.00
N GLY A 226 -14.59 -10.86 -1.02
CA GLY A 226 -13.56 -10.97 -2.04
C GLY A 226 -12.57 -9.82 -1.93
N GLY A 227 -11.87 -9.52 -3.03
CA GLY A 227 -10.92 -8.42 -3.04
C GLY A 227 -10.02 -8.36 -4.26
N PHE A 228 -8.97 -7.57 -4.11
CA PHE A 228 -7.94 -7.38 -5.12
C PHE A 228 -6.56 -7.64 -4.54
N THR A 229 -5.73 -8.33 -5.31
CA THR A 229 -4.30 -8.45 -5.05
C THR A 229 -3.53 -7.72 -6.14
N LEU A 230 -2.50 -6.95 -5.76
CA LEU A 230 -1.62 -6.25 -6.68
C LEU A 230 -0.27 -6.94 -6.76
N ASP A 231 0.18 -7.22 -7.99
CA ASP A 231 1.54 -7.66 -8.25
C ASP A 231 2.49 -6.47 -8.49
N GLY A 232 3.80 -6.70 -8.34
CA GLY A 232 4.84 -5.67 -8.46
C GLY A 232 4.99 -5.06 -9.85
N TRP A 233 4.42 -5.69 -10.88
CA TRP A 233 4.36 -5.16 -12.24
C TRP A 233 3.13 -4.27 -12.48
N GLY A 234 2.24 -4.12 -11.49
CA GLY A 234 1.03 -3.30 -11.61
C GLY A 234 -0.23 -4.07 -11.99
N GLY A 235 -0.14 -5.40 -12.12
CA GLY A 235 -1.32 -6.22 -12.37
C GLY A 235 -2.24 -6.26 -11.15
N VAL A 236 -3.50 -5.85 -11.33
CA VAL A 236 -4.56 -5.97 -10.32
C VAL A 236 -5.36 -7.24 -10.61
N HIS A 237 -5.42 -8.13 -9.62
CA HIS A 237 -6.05 -9.44 -9.71
C HIS A 237 -7.28 -9.48 -8.82
N ALA A 238 -8.46 -9.53 -9.43
CA ALA A 238 -9.72 -9.66 -8.71
C ALA A 238 -9.95 -11.11 -8.26
N TRP A 239 -10.50 -11.30 -7.06
CA TRP A 239 -10.83 -12.61 -6.49
C TRP A 239 -12.09 -12.54 -5.61
N GLY A 240 -12.61 -13.71 -5.24
CA GLY A 240 -13.93 -13.82 -4.59
C GLY A 240 -15.02 -13.22 -5.47
N LYS A 241 -15.83 -12.31 -4.90
CA LYS A 241 -16.87 -11.58 -5.66
C LYS A 241 -16.35 -10.39 -6.46
N ALA A 242 -15.10 -9.98 -6.33
CA ALA A 242 -14.59 -8.78 -6.99
C ALA A 242 -14.52 -8.94 -8.51
N GLN A 243 -14.82 -7.87 -9.25
CA GLN A 243 -14.67 -7.79 -10.71
C GLN A 243 -14.08 -6.45 -11.12
N LEU A 244 -13.01 -6.46 -11.93
CA LEU A 244 -12.52 -5.23 -12.57
C LEU A 244 -13.50 -4.78 -13.64
N ALA A 245 -14.03 -3.56 -13.52
CA ALA A 245 -14.90 -2.96 -14.52
C ALA A 245 -14.08 -2.15 -15.54
N THR A 246 -13.11 -1.39 -15.05
CA THR A 246 -12.06 -0.78 -15.87
C THR A 246 -10.71 -1.09 -15.23
N PRO A 247 -9.71 -1.59 -15.97
CA PRO A 247 -8.38 -1.79 -15.41
C PRO A 247 -7.66 -0.45 -15.22
N PRO A 248 -6.70 -0.35 -14.29
CA PRO A 248 -5.83 0.82 -14.25
C PRO A 248 -4.99 0.91 -15.53
N ASP A 249 -4.56 2.10 -15.90
CA ASP A 249 -3.67 2.34 -17.05
C ASP A 249 -2.23 1.83 -16.84
N THR A 250 -1.97 1.20 -15.69
CA THR A 250 -0.65 0.76 -15.27
C THR A 250 -0.40 -0.71 -15.42
N TYR A 251 0.56 -1.00 -16.28
CA TYR A 251 1.33 -2.23 -16.19
C TYR A 251 2.76 -1.92 -16.60
N TRP A 252 3.69 -2.18 -15.71
CA TRP A 252 5.13 -1.99 -15.88
C TRP A 252 5.87 -3.32 -16.05
N GLY A 253 5.15 -4.40 -16.34
CA GLY A 253 5.74 -5.71 -16.62
C GLY A 253 6.44 -5.79 -17.99
N PRO A 254 6.95 -6.98 -18.35
CA PRO A 254 7.65 -7.19 -19.61
C PRO A 254 6.79 -6.85 -20.83
N ARG A 255 7.31 -5.99 -21.71
CA ARG A 255 6.74 -5.69 -23.03
C ARG A 255 7.85 -5.63 -24.07
N ALA A 256 7.52 -5.86 -25.34
CA ALA A 256 8.51 -5.81 -26.42
C ALA A 256 9.21 -4.44 -26.44
N GLY A 257 10.54 -4.45 -26.30
CA GLY A 257 11.36 -3.23 -26.28
C GLY A 257 11.31 -2.41 -24.99
N VAL A 258 10.59 -2.84 -23.95
CA VAL A 258 10.49 -2.12 -22.66
C VAL A 258 10.94 -3.03 -21.52
N LYS A 259 11.90 -2.56 -20.72
CA LYS A 259 12.34 -3.25 -19.50
C LYS A 259 11.19 -3.29 -18.49
N ALA A 260 10.96 -4.44 -17.87
CA ALA A 260 10.01 -4.58 -16.78
C ALA A 260 10.50 -3.90 -15.48
N TRP A 261 9.57 -3.31 -14.73
CA TRP A 261 9.82 -2.67 -13.44
C TRP A 261 8.93 -3.32 -12.39
N ASN A 262 9.57 -3.78 -11.31
CA ASN A 262 8.86 -4.08 -10.08
C ASN A 262 8.70 -2.77 -9.30
N ILE A 263 7.62 -2.03 -9.58
CA ILE A 263 7.42 -0.66 -9.08
C ILE A 263 6.02 -0.42 -8.50
N ALA A 264 5.06 -1.33 -8.66
CA ALA A 264 3.77 -1.18 -8.01
C ALA A 264 3.91 -1.42 -6.49
N ARG A 265 3.24 -0.62 -5.65
CA ARG A 265 3.46 -0.63 -4.19
C ARG A 265 2.19 -0.79 -3.37
N GLY A 266 1.03 -0.44 -3.88
CA GLY A 266 -0.22 -0.62 -3.14
C GLY A 266 -1.44 -0.50 -4.02
N VAL A 267 -2.52 -1.15 -3.59
CA VAL A 267 -3.85 -1.04 -4.17
C VAL A 267 -4.83 -0.73 -3.05
N ALA A 268 -5.78 0.16 -3.31
CA ALA A 268 -6.86 0.47 -2.38
C ALA A 268 -8.17 0.65 -3.15
N ILE A 269 -9.28 0.47 -2.44
CA ILE A 269 -10.65 0.65 -2.95
C ILE A 269 -11.45 1.49 -1.96
N ASP A 270 -12.50 2.15 -2.45
CA ASP A 270 -13.42 2.96 -1.64
C ASP A 270 -14.54 2.15 -0.95
N GLY A 271 -14.63 0.85 -1.26
CA GLY A 271 -15.63 -0.05 -0.70
C GLY A 271 -17.04 0.11 -1.27
N THR A 272 -17.28 0.96 -2.28
CA THR A 272 -18.64 1.28 -2.74
C THR A 272 -19.17 0.38 -3.86
N GLY A 273 -18.29 -0.43 -4.46
CA GLY A 273 -18.65 -1.31 -5.57
C GLY A 273 -19.71 -2.35 -5.21
N SER A 274 -20.71 -2.47 -6.08
CA SER A 274 -21.81 -3.43 -5.95
C SER A 274 -22.12 -4.07 -7.31
N PRO A 275 -23.10 -4.98 -7.42
CA PRO A 275 -23.53 -5.49 -8.72
C PRO A 275 -24.11 -4.42 -9.67
N THR A 276 -24.55 -3.27 -9.14
CA THR A 276 -25.22 -2.21 -9.91
C THR A 276 -24.53 -0.85 -9.83
N GLN A 277 -23.51 -0.71 -8.98
CA GLN A 277 -22.77 0.53 -8.77
C GLN A 277 -21.27 0.28 -8.95
N LEU A 278 -20.63 1.16 -9.72
CA LEU A 278 -19.17 1.18 -9.83
C LEU A 278 -18.56 1.66 -8.51
N GLY A 279 -17.64 0.87 -7.98
CA GLY A 279 -16.68 1.30 -6.97
C GLY A 279 -15.42 1.89 -7.59
N ASN A 280 -14.66 2.59 -6.78
CA ASN A 280 -13.43 3.28 -7.20
C ASN A 280 -12.22 2.64 -6.54
N GLY A 281 -11.16 2.44 -7.32
CA GLY A 281 -9.89 1.95 -6.80
C GLY A 281 -8.71 2.71 -7.36
N VAL A 282 -7.56 2.56 -6.69
CA VAL A 282 -6.30 3.18 -7.08
C VAL A 282 -5.14 2.22 -6.84
N VAL A 283 -4.17 2.25 -7.75
CA VAL A 283 -2.84 1.67 -7.60
C VAL A 283 -1.84 2.81 -7.40
N VAL A 284 -0.88 2.63 -6.51
CA VAL A 284 0.26 3.54 -6.36
C VAL A 284 1.55 2.87 -6.81
N ASP A 285 2.39 3.61 -7.54
CA ASP A 285 3.75 3.21 -7.90
C ASP A 285 4.79 3.64 -6.83
N GLY A 286 6.03 3.16 -6.98
CA GLY A 286 7.15 3.45 -6.08
C GLY A 286 7.55 4.91 -5.99
N TRP A 287 7.15 5.74 -6.96
CA TRP A 287 7.44 7.17 -7.01
C TRP A 287 6.25 8.01 -6.52
N GLY A 288 5.08 7.41 -6.27
CA GLY A 288 3.86 8.11 -5.82
C GLY A 288 2.87 8.42 -6.94
N GLY A 289 3.08 7.91 -8.15
CA GLY A 289 2.10 7.98 -9.22
C GLY A 289 0.84 7.19 -8.84
N LEU A 290 -0.33 7.85 -8.92
CA LEU A 290 -1.63 7.25 -8.64
C LEU A 290 -2.34 6.89 -9.95
N HIS A 291 -2.87 5.67 -10.01
CA HIS A 291 -3.42 5.08 -11.21
C HIS A 291 -4.75 4.42 -10.92
N THR A 292 -5.81 5.04 -11.42
CA THR A 292 -7.16 4.76 -10.95
C THR A 292 -7.83 3.69 -11.79
N PHE A 293 -8.72 2.92 -11.17
CA PHE A 293 -9.53 1.90 -11.81
C PHE A 293 -10.95 1.91 -11.23
N THR A 294 -11.88 1.20 -11.85
CA THR A 294 -13.22 0.98 -11.31
C THR A 294 -13.54 -0.50 -11.22
N TYR A 295 -14.43 -0.85 -10.31
CA TYR A 295 -14.79 -2.23 -10.05
C TYR A 295 -16.27 -2.41 -9.72
N THR A 296 -16.75 -3.64 -9.84
CA THR A 296 -18.06 -4.09 -9.38
C THR A 296 -17.90 -5.37 -8.56
N THR A 297 -19.02 -5.89 -8.05
CA THR A 297 -19.05 -7.19 -7.39
C THR A 297 -20.08 -8.11 -8.02
N LEU A 298 -19.82 -9.41 -7.95
CA LEU A 298 -20.81 -10.43 -8.30
C LEU A 298 -21.97 -10.44 -7.28
N PRO A 299 -23.17 -10.91 -7.68
CA PRO A 299 -24.31 -11.07 -6.77
C PRO A 299 -24.00 -11.93 -5.54
#